data_AF-A0A1C5RRR0-F1
#
_entry.id   AF-A0A1C5RRR0-F1
#
_cell.length_a   1.000
_cell.length_b   1.000
_cell.length_c   1.000
_cell.angle_alpha   90.00
_cell.angle_beta   90.00
_cell.angle_gamma   90.00
#
_symmetry.space_group_name_H-M   'P 1'
#
loop_
_entity.id
_entity.type
_entity.pdbx_description
1 polymer ?
#
loop_
_entity_poly.entity_id
_entity_poly.type
_entity_poly.pdbx_seq_one_letter_code
_entity_poly.pdbx_strand_id
1 'polypeptide(L)'
;MDYTAWYPNLIAFNNHARYGIPFYHALSMLSKSHGQRLLCTRSDVKNGYPEPEGLNGLIAYQEGTRVRNVKVDGRPAGFSHGIIGSVTHHEDGSLELTSDYTDQLEGYPNMGHIPPHTAFVTFGEEETSHCTYDLEVLLLSPDQEIDIAVWAHSTPMLFSRDETDPFYTSWNPVYTDRYVWSIKQGQGRFASVNRFNYSCFGSTIPLPIRYGEYNHFQVVTRHGGFDCYLNGLLVQTAEMVPYPMIAELASEDDTYIYVKIVNFDKTHEAVEICLDCAIQAIYEAELLTGCPKDTNSLEEPLKVSPVTRTFDNGADTFTYQAPAYSFSVLRLKKAILREVS
;
A
#
# COMPACT_ATOMS: atom_id res chain seq x y z
N MET A 1 -13.10 32.44 -10.45
CA MET A 1 -13.60 31.24 -11.16
C MET A 1 -13.29 30.10 -10.22
N ASP A 2 -14.24 29.78 -9.36
CA ASP A 2 -14.03 28.79 -8.31
C ASP A 2 -14.27 27.42 -8.94
N TYR A 3 -13.16 26.78 -9.31
CA TYR A 3 -13.16 25.42 -9.81
C TYR A 3 -13.04 24.48 -8.62
N THR A 4 -14.14 23.84 -8.26
CA THR A 4 -14.18 22.80 -7.22
C THR A 4 -14.17 21.45 -7.91
N ALA A 5 -13.03 20.76 -7.89
CA ALA A 5 -12.84 19.46 -8.52
C ALA A 5 -13.25 18.34 -7.56
N TRP A 6 -14.32 17.63 -7.91
CA TRP A 6 -14.58 16.31 -7.34
C TRP A 6 -13.46 15.34 -7.80
N TYR A 7 -12.77 14.69 -6.86
CA TYR A 7 -11.58 13.87 -7.11
C TYR A 7 -11.76 12.48 -7.78
N PRO A 8 -12.94 12.06 -8.28
CA PRO A 8 -13.03 10.97 -9.24
C PRO A 8 -13.36 11.49 -10.65
N ASN A 9 -12.88 12.70 -10.99
CA ASN A 9 -12.90 13.20 -12.36
C ASN A 9 -11.89 12.43 -13.21
N LEU A 10 -12.35 11.29 -13.74
CA LEU A 10 -11.68 10.49 -14.76
C LEU A 10 -11.16 11.33 -15.94
N ILE A 11 -11.81 12.46 -16.21
CA ILE A 11 -11.46 13.42 -17.25
C ILE A 11 -11.29 14.80 -16.61
N ALA A 12 -10.13 15.41 -16.80
CA ALA A 12 -9.85 16.80 -16.44
C ALA A 12 -9.96 17.69 -17.68
N PHE A 13 -10.43 18.93 -17.51
CA PHE A 13 -10.63 19.85 -18.63
C PHE A 13 -10.51 21.32 -18.21
N ASN A 14 -10.28 22.18 -19.19
CA ASN A 14 -10.44 23.64 -19.12
C ASN A 14 -11.27 24.12 -20.32
N ASN A 15 -11.36 25.43 -20.55
CA ASN A 15 -12.16 26.01 -21.64
C ASN A 15 -11.71 25.58 -23.05
N HIS A 16 -10.50 25.03 -23.22
CA HIS A 16 -9.89 24.76 -24.52
C HIS A 16 -9.37 23.32 -24.69
N ALA A 17 -9.18 22.58 -23.61
CA ALA A 17 -8.53 21.28 -23.62
C ALA A 17 -9.13 20.33 -22.57
N ARG A 18 -8.94 19.04 -22.79
CA ARG A 18 -9.29 17.97 -21.84
C ARG A 18 -8.31 16.82 -21.95
N TYR A 19 -8.13 16.07 -20.86
CA TYR A 19 -7.34 14.85 -20.82
C TYR A 19 -7.98 13.83 -19.86
N GLY A 20 -7.75 12.54 -20.10
CA GLY A 20 -8.14 11.47 -19.18
C GLY A 20 -7.00 11.18 -18.20
N ILE A 21 -7.30 10.86 -16.95
CA ILE A 21 -6.28 10.34 -16.02
C ILE A 21 -5.97 8.85 -16.34
N PRO A 22 -4.86 8.27 -15.86
CA PRO A 22 -4.53 6.87 -16.14
C PRO A 22 -5.68 5.88 -15.86
N PHE A 23 -6.42 6.10 -14.78
CA PHE A 23 -7.56 5.27 -14.43
C PHE A 23 -8.73 5.34 -15.44
N TYR A 24 -8.97 6.48 -16.08
CA TYR A 24 -9.93 6.60 -17.18
C TYR A 24 -9.55 5.70 -18.35
N HIS A 25 -8.27 5.70 -18.71
CA HIS A 25 -7.76 4.90 -19.81
C HIS A 25 -7.91 3.40 -19.52
N ALA A 26 -7.58 2.94 -18.31
CA ALA A 26 -7.80 1.57 -17.90
C ALA A 26 -9.29 1.14 -17.98
N LEU A 27 -10.21 1.99 -17.49
CA LEU A 27 -11.65 1.73 -17.60
C LEU A 27 -12.13 1.72 -19.06
N SER A 28 -11.57 2.57 -19.93
CA SER A 28 -11.89 2.60 -21.36
C SER A 28 -11.41 1.33 -22.07
N MET A 29 -10.22 0.83 -21.76
CA MET A 29 -9.70 -0.44 -22.28
C MET A 29 -10.61 -1.60 -21.87
N LEU A 30 -11.02 -1.64 -20.60
CA LEU A 30 -11.94 -2.66 -20.07
C LEU A 30 -13.31 -2.61 -20.74
N SER A 31 -13.87 -1.41 -20.96
CA SER A 31 -15.20 -1.25 -21.56
C SER A 31 -15.23 -1.63 -23.04
N LYS A 32 -14.16 -1.37 -23.79
CA LYS A 32 -14.04 -1.78 -25.20
C LYS A 32 -13.80 -3.28 -25.38
N SER A 33 -13.21 -3.92 -24.35
CA SER A 33 -12.75 -5.31 -24.41
C SER A 33 -13.56 -6.21 -23.48
N HIS A 34 -14.89 -6.13 -23.59
CA HIS A 34 -15.80 -7.04 -22.90
C HIS A 34 -16.23 -8.17 -23.85
N GLY A 35 -15.85 -9.40 -23.52
CA GLY A 35 -16.45 -10.57 -24.16
C GLY A 35 -17.91 -10.77 -23.72
N GLN A 36 -18.63 -11.61 -24.45
CA GLN A 36 -19.97 -12.07 -24.09
C GLN A 36 -19.94 -13.13 -22.99
N ARG A 37 -18.83 -13.88 -22.90
CA ARG A 37 -18.65 -14.99 -21.94
C ARG A 37 -17.33 -14.86 -21.21
N LEU A 38 -17.36 -15.14 -19.90
CA LEU A 38 -16.14 -15.27 -19.10
C LEU A 38 -15.54 -16.67 -19.30
N LEU A 39 -14.22 -16.73 -19.46
CA LEU A 39 -13.48 -17.98 -19.57
C LEU A 39 -12.92 -18.38 -18.20
N CYS A 40 -12.79 -19.69 -17.97
CA CYS A 40 -12.06 -20.19 -16.81
C CYS A 40 -10.56 -20.04 -17.07
N THR A 41 -9.88 -19.28 -16.22
CA THR A 41 -8.42 -19.15 -16.23
C THR A 41 -7.81 -19.90 -15.07
N ARG A 42 -6.57 -20.35 -15.27
CA ARG A 42 -5.68 -20.84 -14.22
C ARG A 42 -4.31 -20.25 -14.49
N SER A 43 -3.65 -19.79 -13.43
CA SER A 43 -2.33 -19.19 -13.49
C SER A 43 -1.39 -19.90 -12.53
N ASP A 44 -0.15 -20.06 -12.97
CA ASP A 44 1.00 -20.33 -12.11
C ASP A 44 1.92 -19.13 -12.23
N VAL A 45 1.86 -18.26 -11.23
CA VAL A 45 2.50 -16.94 -11.26
C VAL A 45 3.28 -16.75 -9.98
N LYS A 46 4.40 -16.03 -10.08
CA LYS A 46 5.18 -15.68 -8.90
C LYS A 46 4.33 -14.83 -7.95
N ASN A 47 4.50 -15.08 -6.67
CA ASN A 47 3.95 -14.22 -5.63
C ASN A 47 4.96 -13.14 -5.25
N GLY A 48 4.45 -11.94 -4.97
CA GLY A 48 5.19 -10.91 -4.26
C GLY A 48 4.54 -10.61 -2.92
N TYR A 49 5.13 -9.65 -2.22
CA TYR A 49 4.64 -9.18 -0.93
C TYR A 49 4.38 -7.68 -0.99
N PRO A 50 3.55 -7.13 -0.10
CA PRO A 50 3.47 -5.69 0.03
C PRO A 50 4.86 -5.14 0.37
N GLU A 51 5.28 -4.08 -0.32
CA GLU A 51 6.53 -3.36 -0.05
C GLU A 51 6.16 -1.99 0.57
N PRO A 52 5.69 -1.94 1.84
CA PRO A 52 5.40 -0.67 2.50
C PRO A 52 6.68 0.16 2.63
N GLU A 53 6.53 1.47 2.47
CA GLU A 53 7.56 2.47 2.69
C GLU A 53 6.97 3.48 3.68
N GLY A 54 7.74 3.87 4.70
CA GLY A 54 7.26 4.82 5.71
C GLY A 54 8.33 5.15 6.74
N LEU A 55 8.00 6.10 7.61
CA LEU A 55 8.79 6.40 8.80
C LEU A 55 8.54 5.37 9.90
N ASN A 56 9.50 5.21 10.80
CA ASN A 56 9.27 4.47 12.03
C ASN A 56 8.60 5.39 13.07
N GLY A 57 7.86 4.81 14.01
CA GLY A 57 7.15 5.61 15.00
C GLY A 57 6.78 4.86 16.27
N LEU A 58 6.21 5.60 17.20
CA LEU A 58 5.70 5.09 18.46
C LEU A 58 4.33 5.72 18.72
N ILE A 59 3.38 4.87 19.07
CA ILE A 59 2.05 5.26 19.54
C ILE A 59 1.97 4.86 21.00
N ALA A 60 1.62 5.80 21.86
CA ALA A 60 1.30 5.56 23.26
C ALA A 60 -0.17 5.86 23.48
N TYR A 61 -0.91 4.94 24.08
CA TYR A 61 -2.36 5.11 24.33
C TYR A 61 -2.67 5.78 25.67
N GLN A 62 -1.64 6.08 26.47
CA GLN A 62 -1.74 6.82 27.72
C GLN A 62 -0.51 7.73 27.90
N GLU A 63 -0.66 8.74 28.76
CA GLU A 63 0.43 9.65 29.14
C GLU A 63 1.56 8.92 29.89
N GLY A 64 2.73 9.56 29.95
CA GLY A 64 3.87 9.08 30.73
C GLY A 64 4.71 8.01 30.06
N THR A 65 4.44 7.67 28.80
CA THR A 65 5.33 6.77 28.03
C THR A 65 6.62 7.51 27.68
N ARG A 66 7.75 6.98 28.14
CA ARG A 66 9.08 7.55 27.88
C ARG A 66 9.87 6.65 26.96
N VAL A 67 10.56 7.29 26.01
CA VAL A 67 11.42 6.64 25.02
C VAL A 67 12.79 7.32 24.98
N ARG A 68 13.84 6.55 24.73
CA ARG A 68 15.19 7.06 24.50
C ARG A 68 15.96 6.17 23.52
N ASN A 69 17.15 6.61 23.13
CA ASN A 69 18.06 5.86 22.26
C ASN A 69 17.41 5.40 20.94
N VAL A 70 16.51 6.22 20.38
CA VAL A 70 15.83 5.91 19.12
C VAL A 70 16.83 5.96 17.97
N LYS A 71 16.88 4.89 17.17
CA LYS A 71 17.79 4.77 16.02
C LYS A 71 17.12 4.09 14.84
N VAL A 72 17.55 4.48 13.65
CA VAL A 72 17.26 3.80 12.38
C VAL A 72 18.60 3.45 11.74
N ASP A 73 18.81 2.18 11.42
CA ASP A 73 20.06 1.62 10.89
C ASP A 73 21.29 2.01 11.72
N GLY A 74 21.13 1.95 13.05
CA GLY A 74 22.17 2.30 14.02
C GLY A 74 22.49 3.79 14.14
N ARG A 75 21.83 4.67 13.37
CA ARG A 75 21.98 6.13 13.46
C ARG A 75 20.89 6.73 14.35
N PRO A 76 21.21 7.70 15.24
CA PRO A 76 20.20 8.39 16.02
C PRO A 76 19.10 8.99 15.12
N ALA A 77 17.84 8.74 15.48
CA ALA A 77 16.68 9.28 14.79
C ALA A 77 15.89 10.20 15.75
N GLY A 78 15.82 11.48 15.41
CA GLY A 78 15.07 12.47 16.18
C GLY A 78 13.57 12.39 15.92
N PHE A 79 12.78 13.00 16.80
CA PHE A 79 11.35 13.24 16.55
C PHE A 79 11.17 14.05 15.26
N SER A 80 10.26 13.61 14.40
CA SER A 80 9.99 14.23 13.09
C SER A 80 8.58 14.81 13.01
N HIS A 81 7.55 13.99 13.28
CA HIS A 81 6.15 14.42 13.16
C HIS A 81 5.33 13.99 14.36
N GLY A 82 4.49 14.90 14.86
CA GLY A 82 3.41 14.62 15.81
C GLY A 82 2.11 14.44 15.05
N ILE A 83 1.73 13.19 14.78
CA ILE A 83 0.46 12.85 14.10
C ILE A 83 -0.70 13.06 15.07
N ILE A 84 -0.50 12.68 16.34
CA ILE A 84 -1.31 13.13 17.48
C ILE A 84 -0.34 13.47 18.61
N GLY A 85 -0.48 14.66 19.20
CA GLY A 85 0.38 15.10 20.29
C GLY A 85 1.80 15.44 19.84
N SER A 86 2.75 15.42 20.77
CA SER A 86 4.14 15.80 20.58
C SER A 86 5.06 15.04 21.55
N VAL A 87 6.32 15.45 21.64
CA VAL A 87 7.28 14.96 22.63
C VAL A 87 7.78 16.10 23.52
N THR A 88 8.03 15.79 24.78
CA THR A 88 8.72 16.66 25.74
C THR A 88 10.08 16.07 26.07
N HIS A 89 11.12 16.91 26.06
CA HIS A 89 12.49 16.49 26.39
C HIS A 89 12.75 16.54 27.89
N HIS A 90 13.40 15.51 28.42
CA HIS A 90 13.89 15.46 29.80
C HIS A 90 15.41 15.65 29.87
N GLU A 91 15.91 16.08 31.03
CA GLU A 91 17.34 16.33 31.27
C GLU A 91 18.22 15.06 31.11
N ASP A 92 17.64 13.88 31.31
CA ASP A 92 18.30 12.59 31.13
C ASP A 92 18.38 12.14 29.65
N GLY A 93 17.91 12.97 28.73
CA GLY A 93 17.89 12.70 27.29
C GLY A 93 16.72 11.83 26.83
N SER A 94 15.81 11.44 27.73
CA SER A 94 14.57 10.75 27.35
C SER A 94 13.53 11.73 26.79
N LEU A 95 12.67 11.20 25.92
CA LEU A 95 11.52 11.87 25.35
C LEU A 95 10.27 11.29 25.99
N GLU A 96 9.37 12.14 26.47
CA GLU A 96 8.06 11.75 26.94
C GLU A 96 7.02 12.10 25.88
N LEU A 97 6.25 11.11 25.44
CA LEU A 97 5.14 11.32 24.51
C LEU A 97 3.98 12.00 25.26
N THR A 98 3.52 13.14 24.75
CA THR A 98 2.47 13.96 25.38
C THR A 98 1.38 14.30 24.38
N SER A 99 0.13 14.33 24.85
CA SER A 99 -1.03 14.63 23.99
C SER A 99 -2.18 15.19 24.81
N ASP A 100 -2.77 16.29 24.33
CA ASP A 100 -4.02 16.86 24.84
C ASP A 100 -5.25 16.37 24.07
N TYR A 101 -5.10 15.29 23.28
CA TYR A 101 -6.17 14.72 22.47
C TYR A 101 -7.32 14.17 23.34
N THR A 102 -8.54 14.62 23.07
CA THR A 102 -9.74 14.28 23.87
C THR A 102 -10.81 13.50 23.09
N ASP A 103 -10.45 12.87 21.97
CA ASP A 103 -11.34 12.21 20.98
C ASP A 103 -12.09 13.18 20.04
N GLN A 104 -11.33 13.95 19.24
CA GLN A 104 -11.89 14.83 18.20
C GLN A 104 -12.61 14.07 17.07
N LEU A 105 -12.52 12.73 17.04
CA LEU A 105 -13.19 11.89 16.05
C LEU A 105 -14.53 11.35 16.56
N GLU A 106 -14.91 11.64 17.81
CA GLU A 106 -16.21 11.27 18.36
C GLU A 106 -17.36 11.81 17.49
N GLY A 107 -18.27 10.92 17.10
CA GLY A 107 -19.44 11.27 16.27
C GLY A 107 -19.20 11.30 14.75
N TYR A 108 -17.96 11.14 14.27
CA TYR A 108 -17.70 10.97 12.84
C TYR A 108 -18.02 9.53 12.39
N PRO A 109 -18.99 9.33 11.48
CA PRO A 109 -19.37 7.99 11.05
C PRO A 109 -18.21 7.29 10.33
N ASN A 110 -17.98 6.03 10.66
CA ASN A 110 -16.91 5.17 10.11
C ASN A 110 -15.47 5.63 10.44
N MET A 111 -15.28 6.59 11.34
CA MET A 111 -13.96 6.84 11.94
C MET A 111 -13.75 5.85 13.08
N GLY A 112 -12.59 5.20 13.14
CA GLY A 112 -12.21 4.36 14.28
C GLY A 112 -12.07 5.20 15.56
N HIS A 113 -12.32 4.58 16.72
CA HIS A 113 -12.11 5.25 18.01
C HIS A 113 -10.61 5.30 18.34
N ILE A 114 -10.12 6.49 18.66
CA ILE A 114 -8.77 6.71 19.18
C ILE A 114 -8.92 7.11 20.65
N PRO A 115 -8.31 6.38 21.60
CA PRO A 115 -8.42 6.72 23.00
C PRO A 115 -7.94 8.16 23.29
N PRO A 116 -8.61 8.90 24.20
CA PRO A 116 -8.08 10.16 24.73
C PRO A 116 -6.64 9.98 25.26
N HIS A 117 -5.86 11.05 25.20
CA HIS A 117 -4.44 11.09 25.58
C HIS A 117 -3.52 10.21 24.72
N THR A 118 -4.00 9.69 23.59
CA THR A 118 -3.13 9.00 22.62
C THR A 118 -2.11 9.99 22.06
N ALA A 119 -0.84 9.61 22.08
CA ALA A 119 0.22 10.29 21.33
C ALA A 119 0.71 9.35 20.23
N PHE A 120 0.79 9.85 19.00
CA PHE A 120 1.34 9.14 17.84
C PHE A 120 2.40 10.03 17.19
N VAL A 121 3.65 9.59 17.29
CA VAL A 121 4.80 10.32 16.76
C VAL A 121 5.65 9.44 15.84
N THR A 122 6.36 10.06 14.91
CA THR A 122 7.37 9.41 14.06
C THR A 122 8.78 9.89 14.40
N PHE A 123 9.76 9.10 13.96
CA PHE A 123 11.18 9.39 14.09
C PHE A 123 11.91 9.25 12.75
N GLY A 124 12.83 10.17 12.49
CA GLY A 124 13.59 10.24 11.24
C GLY A 124 12.86 10.99 10.12
N GLU A 125 13.60 11.37 9.09
CA GLU A 125 13.09 12.22 7.99
C GLU A 125 12.93 11.45 6.67
N GLU A 126 13.50 10.26 6.57
CA GLU A 126 13.53 9.46 5.34
C GLU A 126 12.63 8.23 5.52
N GLU A 127 11.59 8.13 4.69
CA GLU A 127 10.79 6.91 4.61
C GLU A 127 11.62 5.79 3.98
N THR A 128 11.51 4.58 4.55
CA THR A 128 12.24 3.42 4.05
C THR A 128 11.36 2.18 4.07
N SER A 129 11.65 1.24 3.17
CA SER A 129 11.04 -0.10 3.18
C SER A 129 11.87 -1.11 3.99
N HIS A 130 13.18 -0.89 4.04
CA HIS A 130 14.14 -1.79 4.68
C HIS A 130 14.96 -1.02 5.71
N CYS A 131 14.83 -1.37 6.99
CA CYS A 131 15.61 -0.78 8.07
C CYS A 131 15.70 -1.70 9.29
N THR A 132 16.64 -1.37 10.18
CA THR A 132 16.60 -1.77 11.58
C THR A 132 16.17 -0.58 12.42
N TYR A 133 15.02 -0.70 13.11
CA TYR A 133 14.49 0.31 14.01
C TYR A 133 14.70 -0.10 15.45
N ASP A 134 15.42 0.72 16.22
CA ASP A 134 15.73 0.49 17.64
C ASP A 134 15.16 1.60 18.51
N LEU A 135 14.64 1.24 19.68
CA LEU A 135 14.21 2.19 20.71
C LEU A 135 14.19 1.53 22.09
N GLU A 136 14.50 2.33 23.12
CA GLU A 136 14.30 1.93 24.51
C GLU A 136 13.04 2.59 25.07
N VAL A 137 12.06 1.79 25.48
CA VAL A 137 10.79 2.31 26.03
C VAL A 137 10.64 1.89 27.49
N LEU A 138 10.29 2.85 28.35
CA LEU A 138 9.95 2.60 29.75
C LEU A 138 8.44 2.37 29.87
N LEU A 139 8.06 1.15 30.28
CA LEU A 139 6.69 0.79 30.62
C LEU A 139 6.62 0.49 32.11
N LEU A 140 5.70 1.12 32.84
CA LEU A 140 5.56 1.02 34.29
C LEU A 140 4.60 -0.10 34.70
N SER A 141 3.61 -0.43 33.88
CA SER A 141 2.64 -1.50 34.14
C SER A 141 2.09 -2.11 32.84
N PRO A 142 1.45 -3.29 32.91
CA PRO A 142 0.77 -3.90 31.76
C PRO A 142 -0.38 -3.08 31.15
N ASP A 143 -0.90 -2.10 31.90
CA ASP A 143 -1.97 -1.22 31.44
C ASP A 143 -1.46 -0.13 30.48
N GLN A 144 -0.14 0.14 30.48
CA GLN A 144 0.47 1.01 29.48
C GLN A 144 0.61 0.25 28.17
N GLU A 145 -0.19 0.68 27.20
CA GLU A 145 -0.25 0.09 25.87
C GLU A 145 0.50 0.97 24.87
N ILE A 146 1.27 0.33 23.99
CA ILE A 146 1.98 1.01 22.92
C ILE A 146 1.84 0.24 21.62
N ASP A 147 1.95 0.96 20.50
CA ASP A 147 2.22 0.36 19.20
C ASP A 147 3.56 0.90 18.68
N ILE A 148 4.47 0.00 18.33
CA ILE A 148 5.69 0.36 17.60
C ILE A 148 5.30 0.37 16.12
N ALA A 149 5.28 1.55 15.51
CA ALA A 149 4.99 1.70 14.09
C ALA A 149 6.24 1.32 13.28
N VAL A 150 6.16 0.18 12.60
CA VAL A 150 7.22 -0.34 11.74
C VAL A 150 7.33 0.51 10.48
N TRP A 151 6.19 0.81 9.87
CA TRP A 151 6.08 1.78 8.78
C TRP A 151 4.87 2.66 9.06
N ALA A 152 5.02 3.97 8.95
CA ALA A 152 3.98 4.97 9.01
C ALA A 152 4.14 5.92 7.81
N HIS A 153 3.11 6.04 6.98
CA HIS A 153 3.14 6.85 5.78
C HIS A 153 1.91 7.76 5.71
N SER A 154 2.13 9.06 5.54
CA SER A 154 1.05 10.03 5.36
C SER A 154 0.51 9.96 3.94
N THR A 155 -0.66 9.36 3.78
CA THR A 155 -1.40 9.39 2.52
C THR A 155 -2.10 10.74 2.33
N PRO A 156 -2.12 11.29 1.10
CA PRO A 156 -2.87 12.50 0.84
C PRO A 156 -4.37 12.24 1.01
N MET A 157 -5.04 13.13 1.75
CA MET A 157 -6.50 13.12 1.84
C MET A 157 -7.09 13.49 0.48
N LEU A 158 -7.90 12.60 -0.08
CA LEU A 158 -8.54 12.81 -1.40
C LEU A 158 -9.87 13.57 -1.31
N PHE A 159 -10.42 13.78 -0.10
CA PHE A 159 -11.71 14.43 0.12
C PHE A 159 -11.79 15.05 1.52
N SER A 160 -11.98 16.38 1.60
CA SER A 160 -12.50 17.03 2.81
C SER A 160 -13.98 17.30 2.62
N ARG A 161 -14.80 17.00 3.63
CA ARG A 161 -16.22 17.37 3.63
C ARG A 161 -16.42 18.85 3.96
N ASP A 162 -15.51 19.42 4.76
CA ASP A 162 -15.47 20.83 5.09
C ASP A 162 -14.25 21.46 4.40
N GLU A 163 -14.50 22.28 3.40
CA GLU A 163 -13.45 22.99 2.64
C GLU A 163 -13.01 24.28 3.37
N THR A 164 -13.71 24.69 4.43
CA THR A 164 -13.42 25.90 5.22
C THR A 164 -12.56 25.64 6.45
N ASP A 165 -12.67 24.45 7.05
CA ASP A 165 -11.71 23.92 8.03
C ASP A 165 -11.26 22.49 7.65
N PRO A 166 -10.45 22.39 6.60
CA PRO A 166 -10.05 21.10 6.07
C PRO A 166 -9.00 20.43 6.96
N PHE A 167 -9.10 19.10 7.14
CA PHE A 167 -8.04 18.24 7.70
C PHE A 167 -6.81 18.16 6.75
N TYR A 168 -6.27 19.29 6.29
CA TYR A 168 -5.18 19.39 5.32
C TYR A 168 -3.78 19.29 5.93
N THR A 169 -3.64 18.81 7.17
CA THR A 169 -2.31 18.45 7.63
C THR A 169 -1.91 17.13 6.99
N SER A 170 -0.80 17.16 6.24
CA SER A 170 0.05 15.97 6.12
C SER A 170 0.30 15.44 7.53
N TRP A 171 0.23 14.13 7.73
CA TRP A 171 0.28 13.47 9.05
C TRP A 171 -0.94 13.72 9.93
N ASN A 172 -2.03 12.99 9.67
CA ASN A 172 -3.18 12.89 10.56
C ASN A 172 -3.48 11.41 10.85
N PRO A 173 -4.13 11.06 11.97
CA PRO A 173 -4.21 9.67 12.41
C PRO A 173 -5.08 8.76 11.53
N VAL A 174 -5.97 9.36 10.74
CA VAL A 174 -6.85 8.66 9.80
C VAL A 174 -6.13 8.36 8.49
N TYR A 175 -5.41 9.33 7.92
CA TYR A 175 -4.73 9.18 6.64
C TYR A 175 -3.25 8.79 6.78
N THR A 176 -2.83 8.36 7.98
CA THR A 176 -1.51 7.74 8.17
C THR A 176 -1.64 6.22 8.17
N ASP A 177 -1.36 5.64 7.02
CA ASP A 177 -1.31 4.19 6.86
C ASP A 177 -0.11 3.66 7.65
N ARG A 178 -0.28 2.49 8.28
CA ARG A 178 0.77 1.94 9.16
C ARG A 178 0.72 0.45 9.35
N TYR A 179 1.90 -0.13 9.54
CA TYR A 179 2.05 -1.45 10.14
C TYR A 179 2.63 -1.30 11.53
N VAL A 180 2.06 -2.03 12.49
CA VAL A 180 2.41 -1.91 13.90
C VAL A 180 2.73 -3.25 14.52
N TRP A 181 3.73 -3.26 15.40
CA TRP A 181 3.85 -4.25 16.46
C TRP A 181 3.19 -3.67 17.72
N SER A 182 1.98 -4.15 18.01
CA SER A 182 1.18 -3.71 19.15
C SER A 182 1.56 -4.49 20.40
N ILE A 183 1.78 -3.76 21.49
CA ILE A 183 2.04 -4.29 22.83
C ILE A 183 0.89 -3.86 23.74
N LYS A 184 0.00 -4.80 24.06
CA LYS A 184 -1.22 -4.55 24.85
C LYS A 184 -1.36 -5.62 25.92
N GLN A 185 -1.53 -5.23 27.17
CA GLN A 185 -1.68 -6.16 28.31
C GLN A 185 -0.57 -7.23 28.38
N GLY A 186 0.68 -6.84 28.07
CA GLY A 186 1.83 -7.76 28.04
C GLY A 186 1.86 -8.72 26.85
N GLN A 187 0.99 -8.55 25.86
CA GLN A 187 0.94 -9.37 24.64
C GLN A 187 1.39 -8.58 23.41
N GLY A 188 2.16 -9.25 22.55
CA GLY A 188 2.59 -8.77 21.25
C GLY A 188 1.68 -9.28 20.14
N ARG A 189 1.22 -8.40 19.25
CA ARG A 189 0.47 -8.76 18.03
C ARG A 189 0.84 -7.82 16.88
N PHE A 190 0.54 -8.21 15.65
CA PHE A 190 0.74 -7.35 14.49
C PHE A 190 -0.60 -6.85 13.93
N ALA A 191 -0.60 -5.63 13.42
CA ALA A 191 -1.72 -5.11 12.68
C ALA A 191 -1.27 -4.18 11.54
N SER A 192 -2.04 -4.19 10.46
CA SER A 192 -1.99 -3.16 9.42
C SER A 192 -3.20 -2.26 9.59
N VAL A 193 -2.96 -0.94 9.59
CA VAL A 193 -4.00 0.07 9.62
C VAL A 193 -3.93 0.84 8.30
N ASN A 194 -4.95 0.67 7.46
CA ASN A 194 -5.13 1.46 6.26
C ASN A 194 -6.43 2.24 6.39
N ARG A 195 -6.33 3.56 6.55
CA ARG A 195 -7.47 4.41 6.90
C ARG A 195 -8.26 3.88 8.11
N PHE A 196 -9.45 3.35 7.87
CA PHE A 196 -10.36 2.79 8.89
C PHE A 196 -10.20 1.29 9.09
N ASN A 197 -9.46 0.62 8.20
CA ASN A 197 -9.31 -0.82 8.23
C ASN A 197 -8.17 -1.18 9.18
N TYR A 198 -8.51 -1.73 10.34
CA TYR A 198 -7.56 -2.33 11.28
C TYR A 198 -7.58 -3.85 11.08
N SER A 199 -6.53 -4.40 10.49
CA SER A 199 -6.42 -5.83 10.20
C SER A 199 -5.28 -6.44 11.01
N CYS A 200 -5.63 -7.26 12.00
CA CYS A 200 -4.65 -8.06 12.73
C CYS A 200 -4.10 -9.18 11.84
N PHE A 201 -2.82 -9.51 12.00
CA PHE A 201 -2.19 -10.65 11.33
C PHE A 201 -1.12 -11.29 12.21
N GLY A 202 -0.70 -12.50 11.84
CA GLY A 202 0.21 -13.31 12.65
C GLY A 202 -0.45 -13.86 13.93
N SER A 203 0.39 -14.32 14.86
CA SER A 203 -0.06 -14.85 16.16
C SER A 203 0.10 -13.82 17.26
N THR A 204 -0.81 -13.80 18.23
CA THR A 204 -0.65 -13.03 19.48
C THR A 204 0.12 -13.86 20.50
N ILE A 205 1.17 -13.30 21.10
CA ILE A 205 2.01 -14.01 22.07
C ILE A 205 2.26 -13.16 23.33
N PRO A 206 2.46 -13.76 24.51
CA PRO A 206 2.97 -13.03 25.67
C PRO A 206 4.42 -12.58 25.43
N LEU A 207 4.75 -11.36 25.86
CA LEU A 207 6.09 -10.79 25.75
C LEU A 207 6.78 -10.71 27.12
N PRO A 208 8.09 -11.01 27.22
CA PRO A 208 8.86 -10.93 28.46
C PRO A 208 9.26 -9.47 28.79
N ILE A 209 8.27 -8.59 28.97
CA ILE A 209 8.47 -7.16 29.29
C ILE A 209 8.93 -7.00 30.74
N ARG A 210 9.95 -6.16 30.95
CA ARG A 210 10.43 -5.77 32.28
C ARG A 210 9.81 -4.44 32.69
N TYR A 211 8.70 -4.50 33.40
CA TYR A 211 8.02 -3.27 33.86
C TYR A 211 8.87 -2.53 34.91
N GLY A 212 8.89 -1.20 34.82
CA GLY A 212 9.73 -0.32 35.65
C GLY A 212 11.17 -0.17 35.13
N GLU A 213 11.53 -0.84 34.03
CA GLU A 213 12.82 -0.74 33.36
C GLU A 213 12.63 -0.27 31.91
N TYR A 214 13.69 0.33 31.34
CA TYR A 214 13.75 0.55 29.90
C TYR A 214 13.94 -0.80 29.19
N ASN A 215 13.00 -1.12 28.31
CA ASN A 215 13.06 -2.30 27.47
C ASN A 215 13.59 -1.91 26.10
N HIS A 216 14.57 -2.64 25.59
CA HIS A 216 15.10 -2.44 24.24
C HIS A 216 14.24 -3.18 23.23
N PHE A 217 13.47 -2.45 22.45
CA PHE A 217 12.72 -2.97 21.32
C PHE A 217 13.53 -2.76 20.04
N GLN A 218 13.57 -3.77 19.20
CA GLN A 218 14.19 -3.69 17.88
C GLN A 218 13.29 -4.37 16.86
N VAL A 219 13.10 -3.73 15.71
CA VAL A 219 12.41 -4.30 14.55
C VAL A 219 13.37 -4.32 13.37
N VAL A 220 13.57 -5.49 12.78
CA VAL A 220 14.40 -5.65 11.58
C VAL A 220 13.47 -5.99 10.43
N THR A 221 13.31 -5.08 9.47
CA THR A 221 12.44 -5.31 8.32
C THR A 221 13.16 -6.08 7.22
N ARG A 222 12.40 -6.90 6.50
CA ARG A 222 12.90 -7.75 5.41
C ARG A 222 11.83 -7.92 4.34
N HIS A 223 12.22 -8.48 3.20
CA HIS A 223 11.25 -8.84 2.18
C HIS A 223 10.19 -9.80 2.75
N GLY A 224 8.91 -9.43 2.60
CA GLY A 224 7.77 -10.22 3.06
C GLY A 224 7.46 -10.16 4.56
N GLY A 225 8.15 -9.33 5.35
CA GLY A 225 7.89 -9.31 6.80
C GLY A 225 8.87 -8.49 7.63
N PHE A 226 8.85 -8.73 8.93
CA PHE A 226 9.79 -8.12 9.87
C PHE A 226 9.94 -8.96 11.14
N ASP A 227 11.13 -8.90 11.73
CA ASP A 227 11.48 -9.66 12.93
C ASP A 227 11.58 -8.70 14.13
N CYS A 228 10.94 -9.08 15.24
CA CYS A 228 10.77 -8.26 16.44
C CYS A 228 11.58 -8.84 17.61
N TYR A 229 12.49 -8.03 18.13
CA TYR A 229 13.36 -8.37 19.24
C TYR A 229 13.00 -7.53 20.47
N LEU A 230 13.02 -8.19 21.63
CA LEU A 230 12.84 -7.55 22.93
C LEU A 230 14.02 -7.92 23.83
N ASN A 231 14.74 -6.91 24.31
CA ASN A 231 15.91 -7.06 25.16
C ASN A 231 16.98 -8.00 24.55
N GLY A 232 17.14 -7.93 23.22
CA GLY A 232 18.11 -8.74 22.45
C GLY A 232 17.63 -10.14 22.08
N LEU A 233 16.42 -10.55 22.48
CA LEU A 233 15.84 -11.84 22.13
C LEU A 233 14.83 -11.68 20.99
N LEU A 234 14.93 -12.49 19.94
CA LEU A 234 13.88 -12.61 18.93
C LEU A 234 12.63 -13.17 19.60
N VAL A 235 11.58 -12.37 19.72
CA VAL A 235 10.34 -12.75 20.40
C VAL A 235 9.21 -13.05 19.42
N GLN A 236 9.17 -12.37 18.28
CA GLN A 236 8.07 -12.51 17.33
C GLN A 236 8.54 -12.22 15.90
N THR A 237 7.92 -12.88 14.93
CA THR A 237 8.18 -12.67 13.50
C THR A 237 6.87 -12.45 12.78
N ALA A 238 6.80 -11.37 12.01
CA ALA A 238 5.67 -11.00 11.17
C ALA A 238 5.88 -11.51 9.75
N GLU A 239 4.91 -12.27 9.22
CA GLU A 239 4.86 -12.68 7.82
C GLU A 239 3.69 -11.98 7.13
N MET A 240 3.97 -11.26 6.05
CA MET A 240 2.94 -10.59 5.26
C MET A 240 2.28 -11.56 4.29
N VAL A 241 1.03 -11.27 3.92
CA VAL A 241 0.28 -12.11 2.98
C VAL A 241 0.80 -11.87 1.57
N PRO A 242 1.29 -12.91 0.87
CA PRO A 242 1.71 -12.77 -0.51
C PRO A 242 0.51 -12.55 -1.45
N TYR A 243 0.75 -11.89 -2.59
CA TYR A 243 -0.22 -11.75 -3.67
C TYR A 243 0.43 -12.09 -5.03
N PRO A 244 -0.36 -12.61 -6.00
CA PRO A 244 0.17 -12.94 -7.32
C PRO A 244 0.60 -11.67 -8.05
N MET A 245 1.82 -11.68 -8.63
CA MET A 245 2.37 -10.51 -9.34
C MET A 245 1.76 -10.28 -10.71
N ILE A 246 1.08 -11.29 -11.25
CA ILE A 246 0.24 -11.18 -12.42
C ILE A 246 -1.21 -11.44 -11.99
N ALA A 247 -2.12 -10.57 -12.40
CA ALA A 247 -3.53 -10.86 -12.38
C ALA A 247 -4.05 -10.97 -13.81
N GLU A 248 -4.80 -12.03 -14.08
CA GLU A 248 -5.34 -12.32 -15.40
C GLU A 248 -6.86 -12.51 -15.39
N LEU A 249 -7.48 -12.16 -16.52
CA LEU A 249 -8.88 -12.43 -16.79
C LEU A 249 -9.06 -12.67 -18.27
N ALA A 250 -9.80 -13.70 -18.65
CA ALA A 250 -10.12 -13.95 -20.05
C ALA A 250 -11.62 -13.94 -20.30
N SER A 251 -12.03 -13.35 -21.42
CA SER A 251 -13.41 -13.35 -21.90
C SER A 251 -13.44 -13.49 -23.41
N GLU A 252 -14.53 -13.98 -23.97
CA GLU A 252 -14.65 -14.21 -25.41
C GLU A 252 -15.96 -13.71 -25.99
N ASP A 253 -15.94 -13.44 -27.30
CA ASP A 253 -17.11 -13.38 -28.18
C ASP A 253 -16.96 -14.41 -29.31
N ASP A 254 -17.83 -14.38 -30.31
CA ASP A 254 -17.81 -15.34 -31.43
C ASP A 254 -16.52 -15.28 -32.25
N THR A 255 -15.82 -14.14 -32.27
CA THR A 255 -14.65 -13.89 -33.11
C THR A 255 -13.35 -13.80 -32.31
N TYR A 256 -13.39 -13.24 -31.11
CA TYR A 256 -12.20 -12.87 -30.33
C TYR A 256 -12.20 -13.49 -28.94
N ILE A 257 -10.98 -13.73 -28.45
CA ILE A 257 -10.66 -13.93 -27.04
C ILE A 257 -9.91 -12.67 -26.59
N TYR A 258 -10.35 -12.09 -25.48
CA TYR A 258 -9.72 -10.96 -24.83
C TYR A 258 -9.03 -11.46 -23.56
N VAL A 259 -7.70 -11.45 -23.54
CA VAL A 259 -6.90 -11.80 -22.37
C VAL A 259 -6.39 -10.50 -21.74
N LYS A 260 -6.82 -10.25 -20.51
CA LYS A 260 -6.47 -9.07 -19.72
C LYS A 260 -5.38 -9.49 -18.75
N ILE A 261 -4.26 -8.77 -18.74
CA ILE A 261 -3.09 -9.07 -17.92
C ILE A 261 -2.69 -7.78 -17.20
N VAL A 262 -2.62 -7.83 -15.88
CA VAL A 262 -2.02 -6.79 -15.05
C VAL A 262 -0.70 -7.33 -14.52
N ASN A 263 0.40 -6.62 -14.80
CA ASN A 263 1.69 -6.89 -14.18
C ASN A 263 1.97 -5.85 -13.10
N PHE A 264 1.94 -6.29 -11.84
CA PHE A 264 2.24 -5.46 -10.68
C PHE A 264 3.74 -5.26 -10.45
N ASP A 265 4.58 -6.07 -11.10
CA ASP A 265 6.01 -6.07 -10.85
C ASP A 265 6.70 -4.83 -11.46
N LYS A 266 7.79 -4.42 -10.82
CA LYS A 266 8.73 -3.41 -11.32
C LYS A 266 9.59 -3.91 -12.48
N THR A 267 9.49 -5.20 -12.82
CA THR A 267 10.22 -5.86 -13.90
C THR A 267 9.28 -6.40 -14.98
N HIS A 268 9.83 -6.65 -16.17
CA HIS A 268 9.08 -7.25 -17.27
C HIS A 268 8.90 -8.74 -16.99
N GLU A 269 7.68 -9.25 -17.19
CA GLU A 269 7.35 -10.64 -16.94
C GLU A 269 7.02 -11.36 -18.26
N ALA A 270 7.66 -12.51 -18.47
CA ALA A 270 7.33 -13.40 -19.57
C ALA A 270 6.13 -14.26 -19.17
N VAL A 271 4.96 -13.97 -19.73
CA VAL A 271 3.72 -14.71 -19.47
C VAL A 271 3.48 -15.69 -20.60
N GLU A 272 3.60 -16.98 -20.33
CA GLU A 272 3.18 -18.03 -21.26
C GLU A 272 1.66 -18.19 -21.21
N ILE A 273 1.02 -18.07 -22.38
CA ILE A 273 -0.42 -18.13 -22.55
C ILE A 273 -0.75 -19.42 -23.29
N CYS A 274 -1.51 -20.30 -22.64
CA CYS A 274 -1.95 -21.57 -23.18
C CYS A 274 -3.48 -21.54 -23.36
N LEU A 275 -3.93 -21.72 -24.60
CA LEU A 275 -5.33 -21.73 -25.00
C LEU A 275 -5.73 -23.15 -25.41
N ASP A 276 -6.99 -23.51 -25.18
CA ASP A 276 -7.58 -24.77 -25.61
C ASP A 276 -8.09 -24.74 -27.07
N CYS A 277 -7.81 -23.66 -27.79
CA CYS A 277 -8.19 -23.46 -29.18
C CYS A 277 -7.10 -22.73 -29.96
N ALA A 278 -7.11 -22.93 -31.28
CA ALA A 278 -6.21 -22.23 -32.18
C ALA A 278 -6.66 -20.78 -32.41
N ILE A 279 -5.70 -19.86 -32.46
CA ILE A 279 -5.88 -18.46 -32.84
C ILE A 279 -5.07 -18.13 -34.10
N GLN A 280 -5.28 -16.94 -34.67
CA GLN A 280 -4.44 -16.44 -35.74
C GLN A 280 -3.04 -16.07 -35.22
N ALA A 281 -2.03 -16.17 -36.10
CA ALA A 281 -0.65 -15.81 -35.76
C ALA A 281 -0.47 -14.33 -35.40
N ILE A 282 -1.31 -13.46 -35.97
CA ILE A 282 -1.25 -12.03 -35.71
C ILE A 282 -2.33 -11.65 -34.69
N TYR A 283 -1.94 -10.92 -33.65
CA TYR A 283 -2.84 -10.36 -32.66
C TYR A 283 -2.44 -8.93 -32.25
N GLU A 284 -3.36 -8.22 -31.60
CA GLU A 284 -3.14 -6.87 -31.07
C GLU A 284 -3.10 -6.89 -29.53
N ALA A 285 -2.24 -6.08 -28.93
CA ALA A 285 -2.26 -5.77 -27.51
C ALA A 285 -2.47 -4.27 -27.32
N GLU A 286 -3.55 -3.88 -26.64
CA GLU A 286 -3.69 -2.52 -26.10
C GLU A 286 -3.00 -2.48 -24.74
N LEU A 287 -1.99 -1.62 -24.59
CA LEU A 287 -1.08 -1.57 -23.44
C LEU A 287 -1.14 -0.20 -22.77
N LEU A 288 -1.35 -0.18 -21.46
CA LEU A 288 -1.20 0.98 -20.59
C LEU A 288 -0.05 0.73 -19.61
N THR A 289 0.95 1.61 -19.59
CA THR A 289 2.13 1.50 -18.71
C THR A 289 2.74 2.90 -18.48
N GLY A 290 3.55 3.03 -17.44
CA GLY A 290 4.23 4.27 -17.04
C GLY A 290 4.92 4.09 -15.68
N CYS A 291 5.51 5.15 -15.12
CA CYS A 291 5.95 5.08 -13.73
C CYS A 291 4.72 5.12 -12.80
N PRO A 292 4.66 4.36 -11.69
CA PRO A 292 3.48 4.30 -10.82
C PRO A 292 2.98 5.65 -10.28
N LYS A 293 3.87 6.65 -10.17
CA LYS A 293 3.54 8.01 -9.70
C LYS A 293 3.21 8.98 -10.85
N ASP A 294 3.25 8.55 -12.11
CA ASP A 294 2.93 9.40 -13.24
C ASP A 294 1.42 9.66 -13.35
N THR A 295 1.09 10.90 -13.69
CA THR A 295 -0.26 11.34 -14.06
C THR A 295 -0.22 12.13 -15.36
N ASN A 296 -1.35 12.23 -16.05
CA ASN A 296 -1.53 13.16 -17.16
C ASN A 296 -1.78 14.57 -16.63
N SER A 297 -1.42 15.58 -17.43
CA SER A 297 -1.69 17.01 -17.16
C SER A 297 -2.22 17.71 -18.40
N LEU A 298 -2.47 19.03 -18.34
CA LEU A 298 -2.84 19.79 -19.53
C LEU A 298 -1.67 19.93 -20.52
N GLU A 299 -0.45 20.01 -20.00
CA GLU A 299 0.79 20.11 -20.75
C GLU A 299 1.19 18.77 -21.37
N GLU A 300 1.00 17.68 -20.63
CA GLU A 300 1.29 16.30 -21.06
C GLU A 300 0.03 15.40 -20.97
N PRO A 301 -0.98 15.62 -21.83
CA PRO A 301 -2.29 14.98 -21.71
C PRO A 301 -2.31 13.48 -22.03
N LEU A 302 -1.23 12.97 -22.64
CA LEU A 302 -1.09 11.58 -23.08
C LEU A 302 0.11 10.87 -22.45
N LYS A 303 0.70 11.44 -21.39
CA LYS A 303 1.89 10.90 -20.71
C LYS A 303 1.74 9.41 -20.35
N VAL A 304 0.59 9.06 -19.81
CA VAL A 304 0.15 7.70 -19.50
C VAL A 304 -1.17 7.46 -20.21
N SER A 305 -1.08 6.89 -21.42
CA SER A 305 -2.23 6.58 -22.25
C SER A 305 -2.03 5.25 -23.00
N PRO A 306 -3.10 4.56 -23.42
CA PRO A 306 -2.98 3.25 -24.05
C PRO A 306 -2.32 3.34 -25.42
N VAL A 307 -1.46 2.38 -25.71
CA VAL A 307 -0.84 2.19 -27.02
C VAL A 307 -1.14 0.80 -27.54
N THR A 308 -1.54 0.70 -28.81
CA THR A 308 -1.76 -0.59 -29.47
C THR A 308 -0.47 -1.07 -30.12
N ARG A 309 -0.13 -2.35 -29.91
CA ARG A 309 0.99 -3.02 -30.56
C ARG A 309 0.51 -4.30 -31.24
N THR A 310 1.13 -4.64 -32.35
CA THR A 310 0.85 -5.87 -33.11
C THR A 310 1.97 -6.87 -32.87
N PHE A 311 1.59 -8.14 -32.73
CA PHE A 311 2.47 -9.28 -32.52
C PHE A 311 2.14 -10.36 -33.56
N ASP A 312 3.12 -11.17 -33.94
CA ASP A 312 3.04 -12.19 -34.98
C ASP A 312 3.37 -13.61 -34.49
N ASN A 313 3.44 -13.80 -33.18
CA ASN A 313 3.73 -15.07 -32.50
C ASN A 313 2.49 -15.74 -31.91
N GLY A 314 1.29 -15.37 -32.34
CA GLY A 314 0.04 -15.98 -31.89
C GLY A 314 -0.02 -17.48 -32.21
N ALA A 315 -0.36 -18.28 -31.21
CA ALA A 315 -0.55 -19.72 -31.33
C ALA A 315 -1.49 -20.18 -30.21
N ASP A 316 -1.81 -21.47 -30.18
CA ASP A 316 -2.46 -22.09 -29.02
C ASP A 316 -1.58 -22.00 -27.76
N THR A 317 -0.25 -21.98 -27.90
CA THR A 317 0.71 -21.66 -26.84
C THR A 317 1.71 -20.62 -27.31
N PHE A 318 1.80 -19.48 -26.63
CA PHE A 318 2.73 -18.40 -26.96
C PHE A 318 3.08 -17.55 -25.74
N THR A 319 4.19 -16.80 -25.82
CA THR A 319 4.63 -15.91 -24.74
C THR A 319 4.30 -14.46 -25.05
N TYR A 320 3.75 -13.76 -24.07
CA TYR A 320 3.62 -12.31 -24.04
C TYR A 320 4.59 -11.71 -23.01
N GLN A 321 5.36 -10.71 -23.43
CA GLN A 321 6.26 -9.97 -22.52
C GLN A 321 5.48 -8.80 -21.90
N ALA A 322 4.93 -9.01 -20.70
CA ALA A 322 4.18 -8.01 -19.97
C ALA A 322 5.15 -6.97 -19.37
N PRO A 323 5.07 -5.69 -19.76
CA PRO A 323 5.96 -4.66 -19.20
C PRO A 323 5.78 -4.47 -17.70
N ALA A 324 6.79 -3.90 -17.04
CA ALA A 324 6.69 -3.47 -15.64
C ALA A 324 5.50 -2.51 -15.45
N TYR A 325 4.80 -2.62 -14.32
CA TYR A 325 3.67 -1.76 -13.95
C TYR A 325 2.71 -1.51 -15.12
N SER A 326 2.12 -2.58 -15.64
CA SER A 326 1.33 -2.50 -16.88
C SER A 326 -0.03 -3.16 -16.76
N PHE A 327 -0.95 -2.66 -17.57
CA PHE A 327 -2.22 -3.29 -17.87
C PHE A 327 -2.32 -3.48 -19.38
N SER A 328 -2.53 -4.73 -19.79
CA SER A 328 -2.59 -5.12 -21.20
C SER A 328 -3.88 -5.85 -21.50
N VAL A 329 -4.48 -5.57 -22.66
CA VAL A 329 -5.57 -6.35 -23.23
C VAL A 329 -5.12 -6.91 -24.56
N LEU A 330 -4.89 -8.22 -24.60
CA LEU A 330 -4.60 -8.98 -25.81
C LEU A 330 -5.91 -9.34 -26.50
N ARG A 331 -6.05 -8.96 -27.76
CA ARG A 331 -7.19 -9.27 -28.61
C ARG A 331 -6.80 -10.34 -29.62
N LEU A 332 -7.18 -11.57 -29.31
CA LEU A 332 -6.78 -12.77 -30.03
C LEU A 332 -7.93 -13.21 -30.94
N LYS A 333 -7.70 -13.31 -32.24
CA LYS A 333 -8.73 -13.75 -33.18
C LYS A 333 -8.73 -15.27 -33.28
N LYS A 334 -9.89 -15.91 -33.05
CA LYS A 334 -10.05 -17.37 -33.17
C LYS A 334 -9.74 -17.83 -34.60
N ALA A 335 -9.05 -18.96 -34.73
CA ALA A 335 -8.86 -19.58 -36.04
C ALA A 335 -10.20 -20.16 -36.52
N ILE A 336 -10.51 -19.98 -37.81
CA ILE A 336 -11.68 -20.63 -38.41
C ILE A 336 -11.31 -22.09 -38.63
N LEU A 337 -11.97 -23.01 -37.93
CA LEU A 337 -11.96 -24.43 -38.29
C LEU A 337 -12.61 -24.56 -39.67
N ARG A 338 -11.80 -24.75 -40.72
CA ARG A 338 -12.34 -25.29 -41.97
C ARG A 338 -12.60 -26.76 -41.74
N GLU A 339 -13.87 -27.16 -41.63
CA GLU A 339 -14.24 -28.57 -41.78
C GLU A 339 -13.74 -29.01 -43.16
N VAL A 340 -12.78 -29.95 -43.17
CA VAL A 340 -12.38 -30.63 -44.39
C VAL A 340 -13.49 -31.64 -44.67
N SER A 341 -14.37 -31.27 -45.60
CA SER A 341 -15.45 -32.11 -46.13
C SER A 341 -14.93 -33.34 -46.85
#